data_AF-A0A0D0AVG4-F1
#
_entry.id   AF-A0A0D0AVG4-F1
#
_cell.length_a   1.000
_cell.length_b   1.000
_cell.length_c   1.000
_cell.angle_alpha   90.00
_cell.angle_beta   90.00
_cell.angle_gamma   90.00
#
_symmetry.space_group_name_H-M   'P 1'
#
loop_
_entity.id
_entity.type
_entity.pdbx_description
1 polymer ?
#
loop_
_entity_poly.entity_id
_entity_poly.type
_entity_poly.pdbx_seq_one_letter_code
_entity_poly.pdbx_strand_id
1 'polypeptide(L)'
;MPVPGTTTDIALPPHPVVPVQSFDSITLIPATPGQIKRYDRIEFQGDYAVYEVPKGPLDCSEELALVSGWEPLTNPEGALFFYHSHKRVFTDADIRTSGMVANISKAVEKAYKGVDNAGIHLRPSVELVLELMEGDREEWGYYFADHDNRVIFWFEAHRSNELIGNVRGVKCTNHIRYALESQYWLHIELYPNKRFLPKDVVLRLREIVMYTQADNITSDTSLAPFSSDEVASMLSLMDPLMNSAGIEHEYAHEHSVWIVARFMGEFCNAKFVNFCGQPGARLNADQSLYGDPNSRSNNILLRVMNFVLFGSPNAHNKALQKIWVDLTIVQPRWKNFIDRLNSEWNGYTIFSTVMLAVDISFLAVPSVQTQTAAILVSYMSALCTMGSLVVSLILAGQVNDSRRDSAKSVASFMEGMSGSVLGLESLALMLSLPYALLIWAMAFFAAALSIVIFNTSGVVTISIVSPIWVAIFILATWPVLASNDVHISHLLPWIKNQIKSHPEPSLTTTRSRVASHV
;
A
#
# COMPACT_ATOMS: atom_id res chain seq x y z
N MET A 1 4.41 56.72 -83.31
CA MET A 1 3.08 57.14 -82.81
C MET A 1 2.56 56.06 -81.87
N PRO A 2 1.94 56.43 -80.74
CA PRO A 2 1.77 55.62 -79.52
C PRO A 2 0.71 54.52 -79.74
N VAL A 3 0.68 53.38 -79.04
CA VAL A 3 0.52 53.15 -77.59
C VAL A 3 0.99 51.71 -77.27
N PRO A 4 1.75 51.44 -76.17
CA PRO A 4 1.83 50.11 -75.60
C PRO A 4 1.13 50.08 -74.23
N GLY A 5 -0.01 49.38 -74.16
CA GLY A 5 -0.61 48.93 -72.92
C GLY A 5 -0.02 47.57 -72.55
N THR A 6 0.76 47.53 -71.47
CA THR A 6 1.34 46.33 -70.89
C THR A 6 0.31 45.70 -69.95
N THR A 7 -0.22 44.54 -70.29
CA THR A 7 -0.84 43.61 -69.33
C THR A 7 -0.21 42.25 -69.54
N THR A 8 0.74 41.93 -68.67
CA THR A 8 1.35 40.62 -68.48
C THR A 8 0.31 39.64 -67.93
N ASP A 9 0.09 38.54 -68.66
CA ASP A 9 -0.59 37.35 -68.18
C ASP A 9 0.18 36.75 -67.00
N ILE A 10 -0.39 36.83 -65.80
CA ILE A 10 0.07 36.07 -64.63
C ILE A 10 -0.68 34.74 -64.64
N ALA A 11 0.03 33.66 -64.98
CA ALA A 11 -0.45 32.31 -64.79
C ALA A 11 -0.66 32.06 -63.28
N LEU A 12 -1.90 31.78 -62.86
CA LEU A 12 -2.19 31.32 -61.51
C LEU A 12 -1.51 29.97 -61.25
N PRO A 13 -0.82 29.78 -60.11
CA PRO A 13 -0.31 28.47 -59.73
C PRO A 13 -1.48 27.50 -59.47
N PRO A 14 -1.31 26.21 -59.75
CA PRO A 14 -2.35 25.22 -59.47
C PRO A 14 -2.63 25.20 -57.97
N HIS A 15 -3.91 25.33 -57.60
CA HIS A 15 -4.35 25.16 -56.23
C HIS A 15 -3.82 23.84 -55.68
N PRO A 16 -3.22 23.81 -54.48
CA PRO A 16 -2.92 22.56 -53.81
C PRO A 16 -4.25 21.83 -53.62
N VAL A 17 -4.36 20.64 -54.21
CA VAL A 17 -5.41 19.69 -53.87
C VAL A 17 -5.19 19.34 -52.41
N VAL A 18 -5.93 20.03 -51.54
CA VAL A 18 -6.08 19.63 -50.14
C VAL A 18 -6.58 18.19 -50.20
N PRO A 19 -5.88 17.22 -49.60
CA PRO A 19 -6.45 15.89 -49.50
C PRO A 19 -7.74 16.06 -48.72
N VAL A 20 -8.85 15.66 -49.34
CA VAL A 20 -10.12 15.49 -48.63
C VAL A 20 -9.84 14.42 -47.59
N GLN A 21 -9.44 14.86 -46.39
CA GLN A 21 -9.48 14.04 -45.19
C GLN A 21 -10.95 13.67 -45.02
N SER A 22 -11.27 12.41 -45.29
CA SER A 22 -12.55 11.85 -44.90
C SER A 22 -12.65 11.98 -43.37
N PHE A 23 -13.48 12.90 -42.89
CA PHE A 23 -13.82 13.05 -41.48
C PHE A 23 -14.64 11.83 -41.01
N ASP A 24 -13.96 10.71 -40.79
CA ASP A 24 -14.42 9.65 -39.88
C ASP A 24 -13.83 9.98 -38.49
N SER A 25 -14.31 11.07 -37.90
CA SER A 25 -13.61 11.79 -36.84
C SER A 25 -13.55 11.07 -35.49
N ILE A 26 -14.33 10.00 -35.29
CA ILE A 26 -14.35 9.25 -34.04
C ILE A 26 -13.22 8.25 -33.95
N THR A 27 -12.44 8.29 -32.87
CA THR A 27 -11.37 7.33 -32.55
C THR A 27 -11.80 6.42 -31.40
N LEU A 28 -11.62 5.11 -31.57
CA LEU A 28 -11.85 4.12 -30.51
C LEU A 28 -10.52 3.72 -29.88
N ILE A 29 -10.46 3.70 -28.56
CA ILE A 29 -9.27 3.38 -27.78
C ILE A 29 -9.63 2.23 -26.83
N PRO A 30 -8.88 1.12 -26.80
CA PRO A 30 -9.10 0.09 -25.80
C PRO A 30 -8.98 0.67 -24.39
N ALA A 31 -10.00 0.44 -23.56
CA ALA A 31 -10.02 0.85 -22.17
C ALA A 31 -10.45 -0.32 -21.28
N THR A 32 -10.09 -0.28 -20.01
CA THR A 32 -10.57 -1.20 -18.98
C THR A 32 -11.72 -0.57 -18.18
N PRO A 33 -12.60 -1.35 -17.54
CA PRO A 33 -13.59 -0.84 -16.60
C PRO A 33 -13.00 0.09 -15.53
N GLY A 34 -11.79 -0.21 -15.04
CA GLY A 34 -11.07 0.65 -14.09
C GLY A 34 -10.66 2.03 -14.61
N GLN A 35 -10.76 2.28 -15.92
CA GLN A 35 -10.49 3.58 -16.54
C GLN A 35 -11.77 4.41 -16.78
N ILE A 36 -12.95 3.90 -16.41
CA ILE A 36 -14.19 4.66 -16.47
C ILE A 36 -14.14 5.78 -15.42
N LYS A 37 -14.37 7.02 -15.86
CA LYS A 37 -14.16 8.24 -15.06
C LYS A 37 -15.33 8.60 -14.17
N ARG A 38 -16.11 7.60 -13.73
CA ARG A 38 -17.34 7.81 -12.96
C ARG A 38 -17.13 8.72 -11.74
N TYR A 39 -16.06 8.47 -10.98
CA TYR A 39 -15.76 9.22 -9.75
C TYR A 39 -15.12 10.59 -10.01
N ASP A 40 -14.64 10.85 -11.22
CA ASP A 40 -13.97 12.11 -11.59
C ASP A 40 -14.95 13.12 -12.23
N ARG A 41 -16.18 12.69 -12.57
CA ARG A 41 -17.24 13.51 -13.20
C ARG A 41 -18.01 14.39 -12.21
N ILE A 42 -17.34 14.91 -11.20
CA ILE A 42 -17.98 15.77 -10.20
C ILE A 42 -18.07 17.19 -10.76
N GLU A 43 -19.30 17.67 -10.98
CA GLU A 43 -19.56 19.08 -11.27
C GLU A 43 -19.70 19.87 -9.97
N PHE A 44 -18.81 20.83 -9.74
CA PHE A 44 -18.91 21.73 -8.59
C PHE A 44 -20.09 22.70 -8.76
N GLN A 45 -21.17 22.47 -8.02
CA GLN A 45 -22.28 23.43 -7.91
C GLN A 45 -21.98 24.43 -6.79
N GLY A 46 -21.69 25.68 -7.17
CA GLY A 46 -21.31 26.75 -6.24
C GLY A 46 -22.47 27.46 -5.55
N ASP A 47 -23.67 27.43 -6.14
CA ASP A 47 -24.82 28.20 -5.69
C ASP A 47 -25.92 27.30 -5.09
N TYR A 48 -26.50 27.74 -3.97
CA TYR A 48 -27.70 27.11 -3.42
C TYR A 48 -28.90 27.40 -4.32
N ALA A 49 -29.33 26.41 -5.10
CA ALA A 49 -30.57 26.47 -5.85
C ALA A 49 -31.74 25.99 -4.96
N VAL A 50 -32.74 26.86 -4.74
CA VAL A 50 -34.00 26.46 -4.09
C VAL A 50 -34.97 26.01 -5.18
N TYR A 51 -35.28 24.72 -5.21
CA TYR A 51 -36.29 24.18 -6.12
C TYR A 51 -37.70 24.36 -5.51
N GLU A 52 -38.57 25.06 -6.22
CA GLU A 52 -39.98 25.19 -5.82
C GLU A 52 -40.73 23.90 -6.19
N VAL A 53 -41.12 23.11 -5.19
CA VAL A 53 -41.91 21.89 -5.41
C VAL A 53 -43.35 22.30 -5.76
N PRO A 54 -43.84 21.99 -6.98
CA PRO A 54 -45.20 22.34 -7.38
C PRO A 54 -46.25 21.64 -6.50
N LYS A 55 -47.45 22.24 -6.41
CA LYS A 55 -48.57 21.64 -5.69
C LYS A 55 -49.11 20.43 -6.45
N GLY A 56 -49.11 19.27 -5.79
CA GLY A 56 -49.60 18.01 -6.36
C GLY A 56 -48.53 16.92 -6.33
N PRO A 57 -48.82 15.72 -6.86
CA PRO A 57 -47.78 14.72 -7.07
C PRO A 57 -46.76 15.26 -8.08
N LEU A 58 -45.48 15.17 -7.73
CA LEU A 58 -44.38 15.53 -8.62
C LEU A 58 -44.25 14.45 -9.69
N ASP A 59 -44.45 14.82 -10.96
CA ASP A 59 -44.20 13.93 -12.09
C ASP A 59 -42.80 14.16 -12.63
N CYS A 60 -41.87 13.26 -12.30
CA CYS A 60 -40.48 13.29 -12.79
C CYS A 60 -40.29 12.44 -14.05
N SER A 61 -41.37 11.94 -14.68
CA SER A 61 -41.26 10.96 -15.77
C SER A 61 -40.59 11.54 -17.02
N GLU A 62 -40.70 12.85 -17.27
CA GLU A 62 -40.04 13.52 -18.39
C GLU A 62 -38.51 13.60 -18.23
N GLU A 63 -38.00 13.73 -17.00
CA GLU A 63 -36.56 13.82 -16.72
C GLU A 63 -35.85 12.46 -16.88
N LEU A 64 -36.61 11.37 -16.76
CA LEU A 64 -36.17 9.98 -16.96
C LEU A 64 -36.63 9.40 -18.30
N ALA A 65 -37.14 10.23 -19.22
CA ALA A 65 -37.63 9.76 -20.51
C ALA A 65 -36.51 9.16 -21.36
N LEU A 66 -36.86 8.12 -22.14
CA LEU A 66 -35.96 7.50 -23.11
C LEU A 66 -35.48 8.52 -24.15
N VAL A 67 -34.16 8.69 -24.28
CA VAL A 67 -33.56 9.56 -25.30
C VAL A 67 -33.03 8.69 -26.42
N SER A 68 -33.74 8.67 -27.56
CA SER A 68 -33.29 7.94 -28.77
C SER A 68 -32.96 6.46 -28.52
N GLY A 69 -33.75 5.77 -27.69
CA GLY A 69 -33.56 4.35 -27.37
C GLY A 69 -32.60 4.06 -26.21
N TRP A 70 -32.03 5.11 -25.61
CA TRP A 70 -31.23 5.01 -24.40
C TRP A 70 -32.07 5.30 -23.16
N GLU A 71 -31.90 4.46 -22.16
CA GLU A 71 -32.60 4.53 -20.89
C GLU A 71 -31.66 5.06 -19.80
N PRO A 72 -32.06 6.09 -19.05
CA PRO A 72 -31.31 6.56 -17.89
C PRO A 72 -31.47 5.57 -16.73
N LEU A 73 -30.35 5.15 -16.15
CA LEU A 73 -30.31 4.25 -15.00
C LEU A 73 -29.37 4.82 -13.93
N THR A 74 -29.70 4.54 -12.67
CA THR A 74 -28.92 5.02 -11.52
C THR A 74 -28.20 3.85 -10.88
N ASN A 75 -26.87 3.95 -10.81
CA ASN A 75 -26.08 2.98 -10.08
C ASN A 75 -26.40 3.08 -8.57
N PRO A 76 -26.36 1.97 -7.80
CA PRO A 76 -26.47 1.97 -6.34
C PRO A 76 -25.63 3.02 -5.59
N GLU A 77 -24.49 3.44 -6.12
CA GLU A 77 -23.64 4.49 -5.55
C GLU A 77 -24.11 5.92 -5.89
N GLY A 78 -25.13 6.07 -6.75
CA GLY A 78 -25.78 7.34 -7.10
C GLY A 78 -25.44 7.89 -8.49
N ALA A 79 -24.49 7.27 -9.22
CA ALA A 79 -24.09 7.75 -10.55
C ALA A 79 -25.17 7.47 -11.61
N LEU A 80 -25.47 8.48 -12.43
CA LEU A 80 -26.32 8.33 -13.62
C LEU A 80 -25.50 7.73 -14.77
N PHE A 81 -26.05 6.73 -15.44
CA PHE A 81 -25.52 6.17 -16.67
C PHE A 81 -26.64 5.83 -17.64
N PHE A 82 -26.31 5.51 -18.89
CA PHE A 82 -27.28 5.24 -19.93
C PHE A 82 -27.10 3.85 -20.52
N TYR A 83 -28.21 3.16 -20.74
CA TYR A 83 -28.25 1.82 -21.31
C TYR A 83 -29.11 1.76 -22.57
N HIS A 84 -28.56 1.20 -23.65
CA HIS A 84 -29.31 0.96 -24.88
C HIS A 84 -29.69 -0.53 -24.97
N SER A 85 -30.94 -0.86 -24.67
CA SER A 85 -31.43 -2.26 -24.56
C SER A 85 -31.22 -3.10 -25.83
N HIS A 86 -31.58 -2.60 -27.01
CA HIS A 86 -31.45 -3.34 -28.27
C HIS A 86 -30.00 -3.59 -28.70
N LYS A 87 -29.11 -2.62 -28.47
CA LYS A 87 -27.70 -2.72 -28.84
C LYS A 87 -26.84 -3.29 -27.70
N ARG A 88 -27.38 -3.45 -26.49
CA ARG A 88 -26.65 -3.88 -25.28
C ARG A 88 -25.40 -3.03 -24.99
N VAL A 89 -25.57 -1.71 -25.08
CA VAL A 89 -24.49 -0.74 -24.89
C VAL A 89 -24.71 0.06 -23.61
N PHE A 90 -23.64 0.24 -22.82
CA PHE A 90 -23.61 1.14 -21.67
C PHE A 90 -22.67 2.32 -21.92
N THR A 91 -23.00 3.45 -21.31
CA THR A 91 -22.11 4.61 -21.24
C THR A 91 -22.39 5.44 -20.01
N ASP A 92 -21.36 6.02 -19.41
CA ASP A 92 -21.52 7.03 -18.37
C ASP A 92 -21.67 8.45 -18.99
N ALA A 93 -21.41 8.61 -20.30
CA ALA A 93 -21.52 9.91 -20.99
C ALA A 93 -22.97 10.42 -21.00
N ASP A 94 -23.16 11.70 -20.68
CA ASP A 94 -24.50 12.30 -20.69
C ASP A 94 -25.00 12.51 -22.12
N ILE A 95 -25.81 11.55 -22.57
CA ILE A 95 -26.42 11.53 -23.90
C ILE A 95 -27.43 12.67 -24.12
N ARG A 96 -27.92 13.32 -23.06
CA ARG A 96 -28.88 14.44 -23.14
C ARG A 96 -28.20 15.69 -23.69
N THR A 97 -26.86 15.72 -23.68
CA THR A 97 -26.07 16.80 -24.27
C THR A 97 -26.21 16.80 -25.79
N SER A 98 -26.42 18.00 -26.36
CA SER A 98 -26.55 18.19 -27.81
C SER A 98 -25.37 17.58 -28.58
N GLY A 99 -25.68 16.78 -29.61
CA GLY A 99 -24.69 16.11 -30.47
C GLY A 99 -24.13 14.79 -29.93
N MET A 100 -24.32 14.47 -28.64
CA MET A 100 -23.75 13.27 -28.04
C MET A 100 -24.35 11.98 -28.62
N VAL A 101 -25.66 11.96 -28.85
CA VAL A 101 -26.36 10.81 -29.46
C VAL A 101 -25.79 10.44 -30.83
N ALA A 102 -25.41 11.45 -31.64
CA ALA A 102 -24.83 11.21 -32.97
C ALA A 102 -23.40 10.64 -32.85
N ASN A 103 -22.60 11.17 -31.94
CA ASN A 103 -21.23 10.72 -31.72
C ASN A 103 -21.22 9.28 -31.18
N ILE A 104 -21.99 8.99 -30.13
CA ILE A 104 -22.04 7.64 -29.57
C ILE A 104 -22.60 6.64 -30.58
N SER A 105 -23.59 7.01 -31.40
CA SER A 105 -24.12 6.11 -32.44
C SER A 105 -23.05 5.70 -33.45
N LYS A 106 -22.23 6.66 -33.92
CA LYS A 106 -21.09 6.40 -34.79
C LYS A 106 -20.01 5.54 -34.09
N ALA A 107 -19.73 5.81 -32.81
CA ALA A 107 -18.78 5.02 -32.01
C ALA A 107 -19.23 3.56 -31.86
N VAL A 108 -20.52 3.34 -31.57
CA VAL A 108 -21.15 2.01 -31.50
C VAL A 108 -21.01 1.27 -32.84
N GLU A 109 -21.36 1.92 -33.96
CA GLU A 109 -21.22 1.31 -35.29
C GLU A 109 -19.76 0.96 -35.61
N LYS A 110 -18.82 1.84 -35.26
CA LYS A 110 -17.39 1.62 -35.46
C LYS A 110 -16.89 0.44 -34.62
N ALA A 111 -17.38 0.29 -33.38
CA ALA A 111 -16.99 -0.81 -32.50
C ALA A 111 -17.45 -2.17 -33.03
N TYR A 112 -18.72 -2.28 -33.45
CA TYR A 112 -19.24 -3.52 -34.03
C TYR A 112 -18.60 -3.85 -35.39
N LYS A 113 -18.38 -2.86 -36.25
CA LYS A 113 -17.59 -3.06 -37.48
C LYS A 113 -16.16 -3.52 -37.18
N GLY A 114 -15.55 -3.02 -36.11
CA GLY A 114 -14.23 -3.43 -35.64
C GLY A 114 -14.19 -4.92 -35.27
N VAL A 115 -15.18 -5.39 -34.53
CA VAL A 115 -15.38 -6.81 -34.20
C VAL A 115 -15.55 -7.67 -35.46
N ASP A 116 -16.43 -7.25 -36.38
CA ASP A 116 -16.68 -7.99 -37.63
C ASP A 116 -15.41 -8.10 -38.48
N ASN A 117 -14.67 -6.99 -38.61
CA ASN A 117 -13.39 -6.94 -39.34
C ASN A 117 -12.30 -7.81 -38.69
N ALA A 118 -12.33 -7.95 -37.37
CA ALA A 118 -11.45 -8.84 -36.62
C ALA A 118 -11.87 -10.32 -36.72
N GLY A 119 -13.01 -10.62 -37.35
CA GLY A 119 -13.53 -11.99 -37.48
C GLY A 119 -14.01 -12.59 -36.16
N ILE A 120 -14.41 -11.75 -35.20
CA ILE A 120 -14.85 -12.18 -33.87
C ILE A 120 -16.35 -12.42 -33.88
N HIS A 121 -16.79 -13.63 -33.53
CA HIS A 121 -18.21 -13.93 -33.40
C HIS A 121 -18.73 -13.55 -32.00
N LEU A 122 -19.56 -12.51 -31.91
CA LEU A 122 -20.16 -12.09 -30.64
C LEU A 122 -21.32 -12.99 -30.24
N ARG A 123 -21.31 -13.42 -28.99
CA ARG A 123 -22.45 -14.09 -28.38
C ARG A 123 -23.54 -13.09 -28.00
N PRO A 124 -24.81 -13.54 -27.90
CA PRO A 124 -25.93 -12.68 -27.50
C PRO A 124 -25.77 -12.07 -26.10
N SER A 125 -24.99 -12.72 -25.22
CA SER A 125 -24.72 -12.24 -23.87
C SER A 125 -23.70 -11.10 -23.82
N VAL A 126 -22.95 -10.83 -24.89
CA VAL A 126 -21.92 -9.79 -24.87
C VAL A 126 -22.53 -8.40 -24.71
N GLU A 127 -21.87 -7.56 -23.91
CA GLU A 127 -22.21 -6.16 -23.68
C GLU A 127 -21.04 -5.28 -24.13
N LEU A 128 -21.34 -4.11 -24.71
CA LEU A 128 -20.35 -3.10 -25.09
C LEU A 128 -20.44 -1.94 -24.11
N VAL A 129 -19.30 -1.40 -23.69
CA VAL A 129 -19.24 -0.15 -22.95
C VAL A 129 -18.42 0.85 -23.72
N LEU A 130 -18.91 2.09 -23.75
CA LEU A 130 -18.25 3.24 -24.36
C LEU A 130 -18.08 4.34 -23.33
N GLU A 131 -16.84 4.79 -23.16
CA GLU A 131 -16.46 5.85 -22.24
C GLU A 131 -15.87 7.03 -23.01
N LEU A 132 -16.29 8.25 -22.68
CA LEU A 132 -15.73 9.44 -23.30
C LEU A 132 -14.38 9.80 -22.65
N MET A 133 -13.30 9.85 -23.44
CA MET A 133 -11.96 10.15 -22.93
C MET A 133 -11.77 11.65 -22.72
N GLU A 134 -10.83 12.05 -21.85
CA GLU A 134 -10.57 13.48 -21.59
C GLU A 134 -9.84 14.14 -22.75
N GLY A 135 -10.31 15.33 -23.14
CA GLY A 135 -9.63 16.20 -24.10
C GLY A 135 -10.29 16.29 -25.47
N ASP A 136 -11.12 15.32 -25.85
CA ASP A 136 -11.81 15.31 -27.14
C ASP A 136 -13.20 14.66 -27.07
N ARG A 137 -14.19 15.26 -27.75
CA ARG A 137 -15.54 14.69 -27.92
C ARG A 137 -15.57 13.52 -28.90
N GLU A 138 -14.43 13.26 -29.55
CA GLU A 138 -14.28 12.28 -30.61
C GLU A 138 -13.47 11.04 -30.20
N GLU A 139 -12.83 11.04 -29.03
CA GLU A 139 -12.09 9.88 -28.49
C GLU A 139 -12.92 9.08 -27.49
N TRP A 140 -13.13 7.80 -27.80
CA TRP A 140 -13.97 6.90 -27.00
C TRP A 140 -13.20 5.66 -26.56
N GLY A 141 -13.09 5.49 -25.24
CA GLY A 141 -12.69 4.25 -24.61
C GLY A 141 -13.72 3.16 -24.86
N TYR A 142 -13.29 1.94 -25.19
CA TYR A 142 -14.21 0.82 -25.37
C TYR A 142 -13.70 -0.47 -24.75
N TYR A 143 -14.63 -1.33 -24.35
CA TYR A 143 -14.41 -2.75 -24.09
C TYR A 143 -15.70 -3.55 -24.25
N PHE A 144 -15.54 -4.85 -24.43
CA PHE A 144 -16.64 -5.81 -24.45
C PHE A 144 -16.60 -6.67 -23.19
N ALA A 145 -17.77 -6.97 -22.61
CA ALA A 145 -17.92 -7.87 -21.47
C ALA A 145 -18.62 -9.17 -21.92
N ASP A 146 -18.00 -10.31 -21.63
CA ASP A 146 -18.50 -11.64 -21.98
C ASP A 146 -18.97 -12.36 -20.70
N HIS A 147 -20.28 -12.44 -20.50
CA HIS A 147 -20.87 -13.02 -19.28
C HIS A 147 -20.65 -14.52 -19.14
N ASP A 148 -20.59 -15.26 -20.24
CA ASP A 148 -20.45 -16.71 -20.19
C ASP A 148 -19.04 -17.09 -19.72
N ASN A 149 -18.03 -16.36 -20.21
CA ASN A 149 -16.65 -16.56 -19.82
C ASN A 149 -16.25 -15.78 -18.56
N ARG A 150 -17.06 -14.78 -18.17
CA ARG A 150 -16.81 -13.82 -17.08
C ARG A 150 -15.49 -13.07 -17.25
N VAL A 151 -15.28 -12.52 -18.45
CA VAL A 151 -14.07 -11.76 -18.80
C VAL A 151 -14.44 -10.54 -19.65
N ILE A 152 -13.57 -9.54 -19.66
CA ILE A 152 -13.61 -8.47 -20.66
C ILE A 152 -12.67 -8.79 -21.83
N PHE A 153 -12.89 -8.16 -22.98
CA PHE A 153 -12.00 -8.24 -24.14
C PHE A 153 -12.15 -7.03 -25.06
N TRP A 154 -11.25 -6.94 -26.05
CA TRP A 154 -11.23 -5.92 -27.10
C TRP A 154 -11.16 -6.60 -28.47
N PHE A 155 -11.58 -5.92 -29.54
CA PHE A 155 -11.46 -6.48 -30.90
C PHE A 155 -10.04 -6.38 -31.45
N GLU A 156 -9.20 -5.54 -30.85
CA GLU A 156 -7.77 -5.42 -31.18
C GLU A 156 -6.88 -5.88 -30.02
N ALA A 157 -5.64 -6.24 -30.33
CA ALA A 157 -4.67 -6.61 -29.32
C ALA A 157 -4.27 -5.38 -28.49
N HIS A 158 -4.56 -5.42 -27.19
CA HIS A 158 -4.31 -4.32 -26.28
C HIS A 158 -3.29 -4.69 -25.20
N ARG A 159 -2.27 -3.84 -25.03
CA ARG A 159 -1.34 -3.89 -23.90
C ARG A 159 -1.75 -2.82 -22.90
N SER A 160 -2.40 -3.25 -21.82
CA SER A 160 -2.86 -2.36 -20.75
C SER A 160 -1.93 -2.47 -19.54
N ASN A 161 -1.36 -1.34 -19.13
CA ASN A 161 -0.65 -1.26 -17.85
C ASN A 161 -1.66 -1.23 -16.69
N GLU A 162 -2.87 -0.72 -16.94
CA GLU A 162 -3.97 -0.58 -16.01
C GLU A 162 -4.56 -1.94 -15.63
N LEU A 163 -4.65 -2.88 -16.58
CA LEU A 163 -5.06 -4.25 -16.34
C LEU A 163 -4.05 -5.01 -15.46
N ILE A 164 -2.75 -4.79 -15.69
CA ILE A 164 -1.68 -5.51 -15.00
C ILE A 164 -1.33 -4.87 -13.65
N GLY A 165 -1.51 -3.54 -13.54
CA GLY A 165 -1.10 -2.75 -12.39
C GLY A 165 0.39 -2.94 -12.07
N ASN A 166 0.68 -3.19 -10.80
CA ASN A 166 2.05 -3.38 -10.31
C ASN A 166 2.56 -4.84 -10.39
N VAL A 167 1.79 -5.75 -11.00
CA VAL A 167 2.14 -7.18 -11.08
C VAL A 167 3.17 -7.43 -12.18
N ARG A 168 4.35 -7.96 -11.83
CA ARG A 168 5.46 -8.19 -12.77
C ARG A 168 5.54 -9.64 -13.19
N GLY A 169 5.93 -9.91 -14.42
CA GLY A 169 6.21 -11.30 -14.85
C GLY A 169 4.99 -12.14 -15.21
N VAL A 170 3.85 -11.50 -15.51
CA VAL A 170 2.68 -12.17 -16.10
C VAL A 170 3.06 -12.72 -17.48
N LYS A 171 3.11 -14.05 -17.61
CA LYS A 171 3.48 -14.74 -18.87
C LYS A 171 2.41 -15.71 -19.36
N CYS A 172 1.58 -16.23 -18.46
CA CYS A 172 0.61 -17.28 -18.75
C CYS A 172 -0.80 -16.71 -18.95
N THR A 173 -1.52 -17.21 -19.96
CA THR A 173 -2.91 -16.83 -20.24
C THR A 173 -3.88 -17.20 -19.11
N ASN A 174 -3.64 -18.31 -18.42
CA ASN A 174 -4.45 -18.70 -17.25
C ASN A 174 -4.29 -17.74 -16.07
N HIS A 175 -3.17 -17.02 -15.97
CA HIS A 175 -2.94 -16.05 -14.91
C HIS A 175 -3.65 -14.72 -15.19
N ILE A 176 -3.51 -14.19 -16.42
CA ILE A 176 -4.18 -12.95 -16.82
C ILE A 176 -5.71 -13.08 -16.79
N ARG A 177 -6.24 -14.31 -16.91
CA ARG A 177 -7.68 -14.58 -16.73
C ARG A 177 -8.23 -14.02 -15.42
N TYR A 178 -7.48 -14.07 -14.32
CA TYR A 178 -7.94 -13.49 -13.04
C TYR A 178 -8.05 -11.97 -13.08
N ALA A 179 -7.14 -11.28 -13.79
CA ALA A 179 -7.23 -9.83 -13.98
C ALA A 179 -8.45 -9.48 -14.85
N LEU A 180 -8.67 -10.21 -15.95
CA LEU A 180 -9.83 -10.01 -16.82
C LEU A 180 -11.15 -10.32 -16.12
N GLU A 181 -11.19 -11.35 -15.27
CA GLU A 181 -12.36 -11.69 -14.45
C GLU A 181 -12.62 -10.63 -13.36
N SER A 182 -11.57 -10.10 -12.72
CA SER A 182 -11.71 -8.98 -11.79
C SER A 182 -12.30 -7.74 -12.47
N GLN A 183 -11.81 -7.38 -13.66
CA GLN A 183 -12.38 -6.28 -14.45
C GLN A 183 -13.82 -6.58 -14.90
N TYR A 184 -14.14 -7.83 -15.24
CA TYR A 184 -15.52 -8.22 -15.53
C TYR A 184 -16.45 -7.97 -14.34
N TRP A 185 -16.04 -8.34 -13.13
CA TRP A 185 -16.81 -8.06 -11.92
C TRP A 185 -16.94 -6.56 -11.66
N LEU A 186 -15.90 -5.77 -11.92
CA LEU A 186 -15.98 -4.31 -11.87
C LEU A 186 -16.99 -3.76 -12.90
N HIS A 187 -17.08 -4.32 -14.11
CA HIS A 187 -18.14 -3.95 -15.06
C HIS A 187 -19.55 -4.23 -14.51
N ILE A 188 -19.76 -5.37 -13.83
CA ILE A 188 -21.04 -5.68 -13.19
C ILE A 188 -21.34 -4.71 -12.03
N GLU A 189 -20.32 -4.34 -11.25
CA GLU A 189 -20.42 -3.35 -10.18
C GLU A 189 -20.78 -1.96 -10.73
N LEU A 190 -20.19 -1.57 -11.86
CA LEU A 190 -20.48 -0.29 -12.51
C LEU A 190 -21.90 -0.27 -13.11
N TYR A 191 -22.40 -1.40 -13.60
CA TYR A 191 -23.69 -1.47 -14.27
C TYR A 191 -24.59 -2.59 -13.71
N PRO A 192 -25.02 -2.55 -12.44
CA PRO A 192 -25.68 -3.68 -11.78
C PRO A 192 -27.19 -3.77 -12.09
N ASN A 193 -27.79 -2.70 -12.62
CA ASN A 193 -29.21 -2.61 -12.88
C ASN A 193 -29.65 -3.59 -13.99
N LYS A 194 -30.92 -4.03 -13.92
CA LYS A 194 -31.54 -4.95 -14.90
C LYS A 194 -30.79 -6.28 -15.08
N ARG A 195 -30.07 -6.73 -14.04
CA ARG A 195 -29.36 -8.00 -14.04
C ARG A 195 -30.06 -9.04 -13.18
N PHE A 196 -30.05 -10.27 -13.67
CA PHE A 196 -30.36 -11.44 -12.87
C PHE A 196 -29.17 -11.80 -11.99
N LEU A 197 -29.41 -12.13 -10.71
CA LEU A 197 -28.39 -12.60 -9.78
C LEU A 197 -28.45 -14.13 -9.66
N PRO A 198 -27.51 -14.88 -10.28
CA PRO A 198 -27.54 -16.32 -10.25
C PRO A 198 -27.21 -16.87 -8.85
N LYS A 199 -27.99 -17.85 -8.42
CA LYS A 199 -27.83 -18.51 -7.11
C LYS A 199 -26.47 -19.21 -6.97
N ASP A 200 -25.91 -19.76 -8.04
CA ASP A 200 -24.59 -20.39 -8.04
C ASP A 200 -23.45 -19.40 -7.76
N VAL A 201 -23.58 -18.15 -8.21
CA VAL A 201 -22.57 -17.11 -7.97
C VAL A 201 -22.53 -16.73 -6.50
N VAL A 202 -23.69 -16.55 -5.87
CA VAL A 202 -23.78 -16.21 -4.44
C VAL A 202 -23.30 -17.37 -3.57
N LEU A 203 -23.64 -18.61 -3.93
CA LEU A 203 -23.11 -19.81 -3.25
C LEU A 203 -21.58 -19.88 -3.34
N ARG A 204 -21.02 -19.64 -4.52
CA ARG A 204 -19.56 -19.60 -4.72
C ARG A 204 -18.92 -18.50 -3.87
N LEU A 205 -19.50 -17.31 -3.83
CA LEU A 205 -18.99 -16.22 -3.00
C LEU A 205 -19.01 -16.62 -1.51
N ARG A 206 -20.11 -17.21 -1.04
CA ARG A 206 -20.21 -17.72 0.34
C ARG A 206 -19.10 -18.71 0.66
N GLU A 207 -18.83 -19.66 -0.21
CA GLU A 207 -17.73 -20.63 -0.02
C GLU A 207 -16.37 -19.95 0.05
N ILE A 208 -16.11 -18.96 -0.83
CA ILE A 208 -14.87 -18.18 -0.81
C ILE A 208 -14.72 -17.44 0.51
N VAL A 209 -15.78 -16.77 0.99
CA VAL A 209 -15.75 -16.03 2.25
C VAL A 209 -15.54 -16.98 3.44
N MET A 210 -16.20 -18.13 3.47
CA MET A 210 -16.01 -19.15 4.51
C MET A 210 -14.58 -19.70 4.53
N TYR A 211 -14.03 -20.02 3.35
CA TYR A 211 -12.63 -20.43 3.21
C TYR A 211 -11.69 -19.35 3.73
N THR A 212 -11.92 -18.09 3.35
CA THR A 212 -11.11 -16.95 3.76
C THR A 212 -11.14 -16.76 5.27
N GLN A 213 -12.29 -16.97 5.90
CA GLN A 213 -12.41 -16.93 7.36
C GLN A 213 -11.61 -18.05 8.02
N ALA A 214 -11.68 -19.27 7.49
CA ALA A 214 -10.91 -20.39 8.00
C ALA A 214 -9.39 -20.16 7.85
N ASP A 215 -8.94 -19.63 6.72
CA ASP A 215 -7.53 -19.27 6.50
C ASP A 215 -7.08 -18.17 7.47
N ASN A 216 -7.89 -17.11 7.65
CA ASN A 216 -7.60 -16.06 8.64
C ASN A 216 -7.48 -16.57 10.08
N ILE A 217 -8.24 -17.60 10.45
CA ILE A 217 -8.18 -18.23 11.79
C ILE A 217 -6.96 -19.15 11.92
N THR A 218 -6.59 -19.85 10.85
CA THR A 218 -5.59 -20.93 10.90
C THR A 218 -4.19 -20.51 10.44
N SER A 219 -4.07 -19.36 9.78
CA SER A 219 -2.83 -18.86 9.17
C SER A 219 -2.54 -17.42 9.58
N ASP A 220 -1.43 -17.22 10.30
CA ASP A 220 -0.89 -15.89 10.62
C ASP A 220 -0.47 -15.11 9.36
N THR A 221 -0.28 -15.83 8.23
CA THR A 221 0.21 -15.30 6.96
C THR A 221 -0.82 -15.37 5.83
N SER A 222 -2.12 -15.45 6.14
CA SER A 222 -3.23 -15.44 5.18
C SER A 222 -3.07 -14.40 4.06
N LEU A 223 -3.46 -14.79 2.84
CA LEU A 223 -3.45 -13.93 1.65
C LEU A 223 -4.76 -13.15 1.47
N ALA A 224 -5.69 -13.27 2.42
CA ALA A 224 -6.98 -12.62 2.37
C ALA A 224 -6.84 -11.10 2.21
N PRO A 225 -7.63 -10.47 1.33
CA PRO A 225 -7.66 -9.01 1.21
C PRO A 225 -8.30 -8.32 2.43
N PHE A 226 -9.05 -9.07 3.25
CA PHE A 226 -9.83 -8.57 4.38
C PHE A 226 -9.42 -9.21 5.71
N SER A 227 -9.59 -8.47 6.81
CA SER A 227 -9.35 -8.95 8.18
C SER A 227 -10.39 -10.00 8.60
N SER A 228 -10.08 -10.77 9.64
CA SER A 228 -11.03 -11.73 10.23
C SER A 228 -12.38 -11.08 10.60
N ASP A 229 -12.36 -9.87 11.16
CA ASP A 229 -13.59 -9.18 11.59
C ASP A 229 -14.43 -8.69 10.39
N GLU A 230 -13.77 -8.23 9.33
CA GLU A 230 -14.42 -7.84 8.07
C GLU A 230 -15.02 -9.06 7.37
N VAL A 231 -14.28 -10.17 7.28
CA VAL A 231 -14.78 -11.42 6.66
C VAL A 231 -15.95 -12.00 7.47
N ALA A 232 -15.91 -11.94 8.80
CA ALA A 232 -17.04 -12.33 9.64
C ALA A 232 -18.29 -11.47 9.36
N SER A 233 -18.09 -10.17 9.14
CA SER A 233 -19.15 -9.25 8.74
C SER A 233 -19.68 -9.57 7.34
N MET A 234 -18.82 -9.93 6.38
CA MET A 234 -19.23 -10.42 5.05
C MET A 234 -20.08 -11.69 5.15
N LEU A 235 -19.73 -12.64 6.03
CA LEU A 235 -20.53 -13.85 6.24
C LEU A 235 -21.97 -13.51 6.68
N SER A 236 -22.15 -12.50 7.52
CA SER A 236 -23.47 -12.06 7.96
C SER A 236 -24.35 -11.53 6.81
N LEU A 237 -23.74 -11.05 5.73
CA LEU A 237 -24.45 -10.59 4.52
C LEU A 237 -24.82 -11.75 3.58
N MET A 238 -24.18 -12.93 3.70
CA MET A 238 -24.36 -14.03 2.74
C MET A 238 -25.75 -14.66 2.82
N ASP A 239 -26.33 -14.85 4.00
CA ASP A 239 -27.65 -15.44 4.13
C ASP A 239 -28.77 -14.54 3.55
N PRO A 240 -28.79 -13.22 3.82
CA PRO A 240 -29.70 -12.29 3.13
C PRO A 240 -29.54 -12.28 1.61
N LEU A 241 -28.30 -12.26 1.10
CA LEU A 241 -28.03 -12.32 -0.34
C LEU A 241 -28.48 -13.64 -0.96
N MET A 242 -28.39 -14.73 -0.21
CA MET A 242 -28.85 -16.03 -0.69
C MET A 242 -30.36 -16.12 -0.82
N ASN A 243 -31.08 -15.43 0.06
CA ASN A 243 -32.54 -15.33 0.00
C ASN A 243 -33.01 -14.42 -1.15
N SER A 244 -32.20 -13.45 -1.58
CA SER A 244 -32.52 -12.61 -2.74
C SER A 244 -32.09 -13.22 -4.09
N ALA A 245 -31.21 -14.21 -4.09
CA ALA A 245 -30.68 -14.82 -5.31
C ALA A 245 -31.65 -15.82 -5.98
N GLY A 246 -31.60 -15.89 -7.31
CA GLY A 246 -32.42 -16.81 -8.10
C GLY A 246 -33.91 -16.44 -8.18
N ILE A 247 -34.28 -15.25 -7.73
CA ILE A 247 -35.62 -14.70 -7.88
C ILE A 247 -35.64 -13.82 -9.13
N GLU A 248 -36.40 -14.23 -10.15
CA GLU A 248 -36.66 -13.41 -11.34
C GLU A 248 -37.73 -12.35 -11.01
N HIS A 249 -37.34 -11.34 -10.23
CA HIS A 249 -38.14 -10.12 -10.07
C HIS A 249 -37.56 -8.99 -10.91
N GLU A 250 -38.46 -8.28 -11.59
CA GLU A 250 -38.13 -7.30 -12.64
C GLU A 250 -37.37 -6.06 -12.10
N TYR A 251 -37.35 -5.78 -10.78
CA TYR A 251 -36.89 -4.48 -10.26
C TYR A 251 -36.12 -4.42 -8.92
N ALA A 252 -35.68 -5.53 -8.28
CA ALA A 252 -35.32 -5.46 -6.84
C ALA A 252 -33.91 -5.92 -6.40
N HIS A 253 -32.95 -6.16 -7.31
CA HIS A 253 -31.68 -6.80 -6.92
C HIS A 253 -30.40 -6.06 -7.30
N GLU A 254 -30.46 -4.83 -7.83
CA GLU A 254 -29.27 -4.08 -8.22
C GLU A 254 -28.25 -3.91 -7.08
N HIS A 255 -28.71 -3.64 -5.86
CA HIS A 255 -27.83 -3.58 -4.69
C HIS A 255 -27.21 -4.94 -4.36
N SER A 256 -27.96 -6.03 -4.48
CA SER A 256 -27.44 -7.39 -4.24
C SER A 256 -26.41 -7.78 -5.31
N VAL A 257 -26.69 -7.48 -6.58
CA VAL A 257 -25.78 -7.69 -7.71
C VAL A 257 -24.49 -6.90 -7.50
N TRP A 258 -24.61 -5.63 -7.11
CA TRP A 258 -23.48 -4.76 -6.83
C TRP A 258 -22.61 -5.30 -5.69
N ILE A 259 -23.21 -5.76 -4.58
CA ILE A 259 -22.46 -6.31 -3.44
C ILE A 259 -21.67 -7.54 -3.87
N VAL A 260 -22.33 -8.46 -4.58
CA VAL A 260 -21.73 -9.71 -5.05
C VAL A 260 -20.61 -9.42 -6.06
N ALA A 261 -20.83 -8.49 -6.98
CA ALA A 261 -19.84 -8.08 -7.96
C ALA A 261 -18.59 -7.49 -7.29
N ARG A 262 -18.77 -6.55 -6.37
CA ARG A 262 -17.66 -5.92 -5.65
C ARG A 262 -16.81 -6.95 -4.89
N PHE A 263 -17.45 -7.84 -4.11
CA PHE A 263 -16.69 -8.87 -3.39
C PHE A 263 -16.01 -9.88 -4.32
N MET A 264 -16.68 -10.35 -5.38
CA MET A 264 -16.08 -11.25 -6.35
C MET A 264 -14.88 -10.61 -7.06
N GLY A 265 -14.98 -9.32 -7.41
CA GLY A 265 -13.91 -8.55 -8.04
C GLY A 265 -12.66 -8.48 -7.17
N GLU A 266 -12.82 -8.20 -5.87
CA GLU A 266 -11.73 -8.16 -4.89
C GLU A 266 -11.04 -9.51 -4.72
N PHE A 267 -11.81 -10.60 -4.58
CA PHE A 267 -11.23 -11.95 -4.48
C PHE A 267 -10.54 -12.40 -5.78
N CYS A 268 -11.06 -12.01 -6.95
CA CYS A 268 -10.41 -12.30 -8.24
C CYS A 268 -9.11 -11.51 -8.39
N ASN A 269 -9.09 -10.24 -7.99
CA ASN A 269 -7.88 -9.43 -7.96
C ASN A 269 -6.83 -10.03 -7.01
N ALA A 270 -7.24 -10.47 -5.82
CA ALA A 270 -6.37 -11.16 -4.87
C ALA A 270 -5.72 -12.42 -5.48
N LYS A 271 -6.46 -13.18 -6.30
CA LYS A 271 -5.89 -14.35 -7.03
C LYS A 271 -4.89 -13.93 -8.10
N PHE A 272 -5.14 -12.82 -8.79
CA PHE A 272 -4.23 -12.28 -9.79
C PHE A 272 -2.91 -11.83 -9.16
N VAL A 273 -2.95 -10.97 -8.14
CA VAL A 273 -1.73 -10.42 -7.52
C VAL A 273 -0.86 -11.48 -6.84
N ASN A 274 -1.47 -12.57 -6.35
CA ASN A 274 -0.77 -13.67 -5.67
C ASN A 274 -0.39 -14.84 -6.60
N PHE A 275 -0.54 -14.69 -7.93
CA PHE A 275 -0.16 -15.72 -8.91
C PHE A 275 -0.86 -17.07 -8.68
N CYS A 276 -2.11 -17.06 -8.19
CA CYS A 276 -2.83 -18.29 -7.88
C CYS A 276 -2.91 -19.22 -9.10
N GLY A 277 -2.66 -20.51 -8.89
CA GLY A 277 -2.66 -21.51 -9.97
C GLY A 277 -1.46 -21.45 -10.91
N GLN A 278 -0.44 -20.64 -10.64
CA GLN A 278 0.84 -20.64 -11.35
C GLN A 278 1.95 -21.35 -10.57
N PRO A 279 2.98 -21.88 -11.24
CA PRO A 279 4.22 -22.28 -10.59
C PRO A 279 4.86 -21.07 -9.90
N GLY A 280 5.10 -21.16 -8.58
CA GLY A 280 5.63 -20.04 -7.80
C GLY A 280 4.56 -19.07 -7.27
N ALA A 281 3.29 -19.50 -7.18
CA ALA A 281 2.25 -18.74 -6.51
C ALA A 281 2.67 -18.32 -5.10
N ARG A 282 2.29 -17.11 -4.69
CA ARG A 282 2.46 -16.66 -3.30
C ARG A 282 1.53 -17.50 -2.43
N LEU A 283 2.05 -18.08 -1.35
CA LEU A 283 1.27 -18.86 -0.39
C LEU A 283 1.20 -18.19 0.99
N ASN A 284 2.21 -17.39 1.33
CA ASN A 284 2.22 -16.57 2.53
C ASN A 284 2.37 -15.10 2.14
N ALA A 285 1.62 -14.21 2.78
CA ALA A 285 1.66 -12.78 2.44
C ALA A 285 3.00 -12.10 2.76
N ASP A 286 3.91 -12.73 3.52
CA ASP A 286 5.27 -12.24 3.76
C ASP A 286 6.30 -12.71 2.71
N GLN A 287 5.89 -13.53 1.73
CA GLN A 287 6.75 -14.00 0.64
C GLN A 287 6.82 -12.99 -0.51
N SER A 288 8.03 -12.49 -0.79
CA SER A 288 8.29 -11.73 -2.01
C SER A 288 8.34 -12.64 -3.23
N LEU A 289 7.67 -12.21 -4.29
CA LEU A 289 7.68 -12.82 -5.62
C LEU A 289 8.79 -12.24 -6.51
N TYR A 290 9.28 -11.03 -6.21
CA TYR A 290 10.15 -10.27 -7.11
C TYR A 290 11.57 -10.07 -6.57
N GLY A 291 11.88 -10.46 -5.34
CA GLY A 291 13.18 -10.24 -4.73
C GLY A 291 13.64 -11.36 -3.79
N ASP A 292 14.95 -11.44 -3.60
CA ASP A 292 15.54 -12.30 -2.58
C ASP A 292 15.36 -11.64 -1.19
N PRO A 293 14.65 -12.28 -0.24
CA PRO A 293 14.51 -11.77 1.12
C PRO A 293 15.86 -11.59 1.85
N ASN A 294 16.94 -12.18 1.31
CA ASN A 294 18.28 -12.12 1.88
C ASN A 294 19.24 -11.15 1.17
N SER A 295 18.75 -10.26 0.29
CA SER A 295 19.58 -9.17 -0.25
C SER A 295 19.93 -8.18 0.87
N ARG A 296 20.88 -8.56 1.72
CA ARG A 296 21.45 -7.67 2.74
C ARG A 296 22.03 -6.47 2.03
N SER A 297 21.51 -5.31 2.38
CA SER A 297 22.12 -4.03 2.02
C SER A 297 23.60 -4.07 2.40
N ASN A 298 24.49 -3.97 1.41
CA ASN A 298 25.94 -3.92 1.61
C ASN A 298 26.40 -2.59 2.23
N ASN A 299 25.46 -1.75 2.65
CA ASN A 299 25.72 -0.43 3.20
C ASN A 299 26.31 -0.51 4.61
N ILE A 300 27.61 -0.20 4.71
CA ILE A 300 28.35 -0.15 5.97
C ILE A 300 27.69 0.82 6.96
N LEU A 301 27.16 1.95 6.47
CA LEU A 301 26.46 2.92 7.31
C LEU A 301 25.28 2.29 8.06
N LEU A 302 24.46 1.48 7.38
CA LEU A 302 23.31 0.82 7.99
C LEU A 302 23.72 -0.25 8.99
N ARG A 303 24.85 -0.93 8.75
CA ARG A 303 25.42 -1.86 9.73
C ARG A 303 25.87 -1.14 10.99
N VAL A 304 26.53 0.02 10.85
CA VAL A 304 26.94 0.85 12.00
C VAL A 304 25.72 1.39 12.73
N MET A 305 24.74 1.97 12.02
CA MET A 305 23.51 2.48 12.63
C MET A 305 22.73 1.38 13.33
N ASN A 306 22.66 0.17 12.78
CA ASN A 306 22.03 -0.95 13.44
C ASN A 306 22.72 -1.32 14.77
N PHE A 307 24.05 -1.20 14.85
CA PHE A 307 24.77 -1.40 16.10
C PHE A 307 24.51 -0.26 17.11
N VAL A 308 24.59 1.01 16.66
CA VAL A 308 24.36 2.20 17.50
C VAL A 308 22.93 2.26 18.04
N LEU A 309 21.95 1.76 17.27
CA LEU A 309 20.52 1.73 17.60
C LEU A 309 20.07 0.36 18.15
N PHE A 310 21.01 -0.43 18.68
CA PHE A 310 20.75 -1.68 19.42
C PHE A 310 19.93 -2.74 18.66
N GLY A 311 20.08 -2.82 17.33
CA GLY A 311 19.39 -3.80 16.49
C GLY A 311 17.92 -3.45 16.18
N SER A 312 17.40 -2.36 16.76
CA SER A 312 16.02 -1.90 16.53
C SER A 312 15.72 -1.59 15.05
N PRO A 313 16.62 -0.95 14.25
CA PRO A 313 16.36 -0.74 12.83
C PRO A 313 16.11 -2.04 12.06
N ASN A 314 16.90 -3.09 12.32
CA ASN A 314 16.70 -4.38 11.65
C ASN A 314 15.37 -5.04 12.08
N ALA A 315 14.95 -4.88 13.33
CA ALA A 315 13.66 -5.37 13.81
C ALA A 315 12.49 -4.65 13.13
N HIS A 316 12.52 -3.32 13.04
CA HIS A 316 11.51 -2.54 12.32
C HIS A 316 11.54 -2.80 10.81
N ASN A 317 12.71 -2.96 10.21
CA ASN A 317 12.83 -3.30 8.79
C ASN A 317 12.20 -4.66 8.48
N LYS A 318 12.49 -5.69 9.29
CA LYS A 318 11.84 -7.00 9.17
C LYS A 318 10.33 -6.91 9.35
N ALA A 319 9.86 -6.10 10.30
CA ALA A 319 8.42 -5.88 10.49
C ALA A 319 7.79 -5.19 9.27
N LEU A 320 8.42 -4.15 8.74
CA LEU A 320 7.99 -3.45 7.52
C LEU A 320 7.97 -4.38 6.32
N GLN A 321 9.01 -5.19 6.10
CA GLN A 321 9.09 -6.17 5.01
C GLN A 321 7.98 -7.23 5.08
N LYS A 322 7.48 -7.59 6.28
CA LYS A 322 6.36 -8.52 6.42
C LYS A 322 5.00 -7.92 6.05
N ILE A 323 4.89 -6.59 6.01
CA ILE A 323 3.63 -5.87 5.80
C ILE A 323 3.60 -5.23 4.41
N TRP A 324 4.75 -4.77 3.93
CA TRP A 324 4.99 -4.18 2.63
C TRP A 324 5.74 -5.18 1.74
N VAL A 325 4.99 -6.04 1.08
CA VAL A 325 5.55 -7.05 0.15
C VAL A 325 5.16 -6.68 -1.26
N ASP A 326 6.16 -6.58 -2.14
CA ASP A 326 5.99 -6.36 -3.58
C ASP A 326 5.07 -5.17 -3.94
N LEU A 327 5.20 -4.05 -3.21
CA LEU A 327 4.39 -2.83 -3.38
C LEU A 327 2.90 -3.00 -3.06
N THR A 328 2.54 -4.05 -2.33
CA THR A 328 1.17 -4.32 -1.87
C THR A 328 1.08 -4.27 -0.35
N ILE A 329 0.05 -3.58 0.16
CA ILE A 329 -0.31 -3.58 1.59
C ILE A 329 -1.60 -4.32 1.77
N VAL A 330 -1.59 -5.24 2.73
CA VAL A 330 -2.82 -5.74 3.34
C VAL A 330 -3.24 -4.77 4.43
N GLN A 331 -4.31 -4.00 4.19
CA GLN A 331 -4.76 -2.89 5.06
C GLN A 331 -4.94 -3.30 6.53
N PRO A 332 -5.55 -4.46 6.86
CA PRO A 332 -5.59 -4.96 8.24
C PRO A 332 -4.23 -5.06 8.94
N ARG A 333 -3.22 -5.56 8.22
CA ARG A 333 -1.87 -5.74 8.78
C ARG A 333 -1.17 -4.41 8.99
N TRP A 334 -1.36 -3.48 8.07
CA TRP A 334 -0.89 -2.11 8.22
C TRP A 334 -1.50 -1.45 9.45
N LYS A 335 -2.82 -1.55 9.63
CA LYS A 335 -3.52 -1.03 10.80
C LYS A 335 -2.95 -1.60 12.09
N ASN A 336 -2.82 -2.92 12.19
CA ASN A 336 -2.26 -3.58 13.37
C ASN A 336 -0.81 -3.16 13.67
N PHE A 337 0.00 -2.97 12.64
CA PHE A 337 1.37 -2.49 12.78
C PHE A 337 1.44 -1.05 13.31
N ILE A 338 0.61 -0.17 12.75
CA ILE A 338 0.49 1.21 13.19
C ILE A 338 -0.01 1.29 14.62
N ASP A 339 -1.02 0.51 14.99
CA ASP A 339 -1.55 0.47 16.36
C ASP A 339 -0.47 0.00 17.35
N ARG A 340 0.36 -0.99 16.98
CA ARG A 340 1.52 -1.42 17.78
C ARG A 340 2.55 -0.30 17.94
N LEU A 341 2.96 0.35 16.86
CA LEU A 341 3.94 1.45 16.89
C LEU A 341 3.44 2.60 17.75
N ASN A 342 2.17 2.97 17.64
CA ASN A 342 1.58 4.04 18.43
C ASN A 342 1.59 3.70 19.93
N SER A 343 1.29 2.44 20.27
CA SER A 343 1.41 1.97 21.66
C SER A 343 2.86 2.02 22.17
N GLU A 344 3.83 1.63 21.35
CA GLU A 344 5.26 1.69 21.70
C GLU A 344 5.72 3.14 21.94
N TRP A 345 5.38 4.05 21.03
CA TRP A 345 5.76 5.47 21.13
C TRP A 345 5.08 6.19 22.29
N ASN A 346 3.82 5.85 22.60
CA ASN A 346 3.17 6.37 23.80
C ASN A 346 3.91 5.90 25.06
N GLY A 347 4.35 4.64 25.09
CA GLY A 347 5.21 4.11 26.15
C GLY A 347 6.53 4.88 26.26
N TYR A 348 7.23 5.09 25.14
CA TYR A 348 8.50 5.85 25.12
C TYR A 348 8.31 7.30 25.56
N THR A 349 7.19 7.93 25.21
CA THR A 349 6.85 9.28 25.66
C THR A 349 6.74 9.34 27.19
N ILE A 350 6.01 8.39 27.79
CA ILE A 350 5.89 8.29 29.25
C ILE A 350 7.26 8.09 29.90
N PHE A 351 8.05 7.12 29.44
CA PHE A 351 9.38 6.88 30.03
C PHE A 351 10.34 8.06 29.83
N SER A 352 10.29 8.74 28.68
CA SER A 352 11.12 9.91 28.41
C SER A 352 10.79 11.07 29.35
N THR A 353 9.51 11.32 29.65
CA THR A 353 9.11 12.37 30.62
C THR A 353 9.58 12.07 32.04
N VAL A 354 9.44 10.82 32.49
CA VAL A 354 9.94 10.38 33.80
C VAL A 354 11.46 10.54 33.87
N MET A 355 12.17 10.12 32.81
CA MET A 355 13.62 10.21 32.76
C MET A 355 14.12 11.65 32.74
N LEU A 356 13.45 12.54 31.98
CA LEU A 356 13.78 13.96 31.96
C LEU A 356 13.62 14.61 33.35
N ALA A 357 12.57 14.23 34.10
CA ALA A 357 12.40 14.70 35.48
C ALA A 357 13.51 14.19 36.41
N VAL A 358 13.96 12.95 36.21
CA VAL A 358 15.08 12.36 36.95
C VAL A 358 16.39 13.08 36.62
N ASP A 359 16.69 13.34 35.34
CA ASP A 359 17.89 14.08 34.90
C ASP A 359 17.94 15.49 35.51
N ILE A 360 16.82 16.24 35.48
CA ILE A 360 16.73 17.59 36.05
C ILE A 360 16.90 17.55 37.57
N SER A 361 16.29 16.57 38.23
CA SER A 361 16.41 16.40 39.69
C SER A 361 17.84 16.03 40.09
N PHE A 362 18.52 15.19 39.30
CA PHE A 362 19.90 14.77 39.53
C PHE A 362 20.88 15.93 39.38
N LEU A 363 20.70 16.78 38.36
CA LEU A 363 21.50 18.00 38.16
C LEU A 363 21.33 19.02 39.31
N ALA A 364 20.20 18.99 40.01
CA ALA A 364 19.96 19.84 41.17
C ALA A 364 20.72 19.40 42.43
N VAL A 365 21.26 18.17 42.46
CA VAL A 365 21.99 17.65 43.63
C VAL A 365 23.36 18.35 43.74
N PRO A 366 23.69 18.99 44.89
CA PRO A 366 24.92 19.79 45.03
C PRO A 366 26.21 19.01 44.79
N SER A 367 26.25 17.72 45.12
CA SER A 367 27.42 16.85 44.91
C SER A 367 27.73 16.57 43.44
N VAL A 368 26.77 16.79 42.54
CA VAL A 368 26.93 16.66 41.09
C VAL A 368 27.52 17.94 40.51
N GLN A 369 27.12 19.10 41.05
CA GLN A 369 27.55 20.42 40.58
C GLN A 369 29.06 20.68 40.75
N THR A 370 29.72 19.93 41.62
CA THR A 370 31.17 19.99 41.83
C THR A 370 31.97 19.13 40.85
N GLN A 371 31.30 18.29 40.02
CA GLN A 371 31.94 17.32 39.15
C GLN A 371 31.60 17.57 37.68
N THR A 372 32.48 18.27 36.96
CA THR A 372 32.26 18.63 35.54
C THR A 372 31.96 17.42 34.65
N ALA A 373 32.59 16.27 34.89
CA ALA A 373 32.34 15.05 34.13
C ALA A 373 30.91 14.51 34.32
N ALA A 374 30.38 14.52 35.55
CA ALA A 374 29.01 14.06 35.83
C ALA A 374 27.97 15.00 35.21
N ILE A 375 28.23 16.31 35.22
CA ILE A 375 27.35 17.31 34.57
C ILE A 375 27.27 17.08 33.07
N LEU A 376 28.42 16.91 32.38
CA LEU A 376 28.45 16.70 30.93
C LEU A 376 27.68 15.44 30.52
N VAL A 377 27.89 14.33 31.23
CA VAL A 377 27.19 13.07 30.93
C VAL A 377 25.69 13.18 31.25
N SER A 378 25.31 13.90 32.30
CA SER A 378 23.88 14.16 32.61
C SER A 378 23.20 15.02 31.54
N TYR A 379 23.91 15.99 30.93
CA TYR A 379 23.39 16.74 29.79
C TYR A 379 23.19 15.86 28.55
N MET A 380 24.10 14.91 28.29
CA MET A 380 23.90 13.95 27.20
C MET A 380 22.67 13.09 27.43
N SER A 381 22.40 12.67 28.68
CA SER A 381 21.16 11.99 29.06
C SER A 381 19.93 12.85 28.76
N ALA A 382 19.90 14.08 29.28
CA ALA A 382 18.78 15.01 29.11
C ALA A 382 18.50 15.36 27.63
N LEU A 383 19.54 15.50 26.80
CA LEU A 383 19.37 15.74 25.37
C LEU A 383 18.82 14.50 24.65
N CYS A 384 19.27 13.30 25.02
CA CYS A 384 18.73 12.06 24.45
C CYS A 384 17.28 11.82 24.87
N THR A 385 16.90 12.10 26.13
CA THR A 385 15.49 12.00 26.59
C THR A 385 14.60 13.00 25.87
N MET A 386 15.04 14.26 25.72
CA MET A 386 14.33 15.28 24.96
C MET A 386 14.17 14.87 23.49
N GLY A 387 15.23 14.35 22.86
CA GLY A 387 15.17 13.83 21.50
C GLY A 387 14.17 12.68 21.35
N SER A 388 14.20 11.70 22.25
CA SER A 388 13.23 10.60 22.29
C SER A 388 11.79 11.11 22.42
N LEU A 389 11.55 12.06 23.33
CA LEU A 389 10.24 12.67 23.55
C LEU A 389 9.72 13.36 22.27
N VAL A 390 10.52 14.26 21.69
CA VAL A 390 10.13 15.05 20.51
C VAL A 390 9.87 14.13 19.32
N VAL A 391 10.76 13.17 19.06
CA VAL A 391 10.59 12.23 17.95
C VAL A 391 9.36 11.34 18.15
N SER A 392 9.13 10.82 19.35
CA SER A 392 7.94 10.01 19.67
C SER A 392 6.64 10.79 19.41
N LEU A 393 6.58 12.05 19.83
CA LEU A 393 5.40 12.90 19.66
C LEU A 393 5.15 13.27 18.19
N ILE A 394 6.21 13.58 17.43
CA ILE A 394 6.10 13.88 15.99
C ILE A 394 5.59 12.64 15.23
N LEU A 395 6.20 11.46 15.50
CA LEU A 395 5.81 10.22 14.85
C LEU A 395 4.37 9.81 15.21
N ALA A 396 3.98 9.91 16.47
CA ALA A 396 2.61 9.64 16.89
C ALA A 396 1.60 10.61 16.26
N GLY A 397 1.97 11.88 16.10
CA GLY A 397 1.16 12.90 15.42
C GLY A 397 0.94 12.56 13.94
N GLN A 398 2.02 12.35 13.19
CA GLN A 398 1.94 12.03 11.76
C GLN A 398 1.18 10.73 11.48
N VAL A 399 1.39 9.71 12.30
CA VAL A 399 0.74 8.42 12.11
C VAL A 399 -0.75 8.44 12.49
N ASN A 400 -1.16 9.25 13.46
CA ASN A 400 -2.59 9.41 13.77
C ASN A 400 -3.36 10.04 12.61
N ASP A 401 -2.74 10.92 11.83
CA ASP A 401 -3.32 11.44 10.59
C ASP A 401 -3.41 10.33 9.53
N SER A 402 -2.33 9.56 9.33
CA SER A 402 -2.30 8.45 8.36
C SER A 402 -3.16 7.23 8.73
N ARG A 403 -3.61 7.10 9.99
CA ARG A 403 -4.50 6.01 10.44
C ARG A 403 -5.86 6.04 9.73
N ARG A 404 -6.27 7.18 9.19
CA ARG A 404 -7.53 7.37 8.47
C ARG A 404 -7.40 7.14 6.96
N ASP A 405 -6.19 6.92 6.46
CA ASP A 405 -5.92 6.82 5.04
C ASP A 405 -6.36 5.48 4.45
N SER A 406 -6.84 5.52 3.20
CA SER A 406 -7.17 4.32 2.43
C SER A 406 -5.91 3.52 2.08
N ALA A 407 -6.06 2.21 1.82
CA ALA A 407 -4.96 1.34 1.43
C ALA A 407 -4.13 1.90 0.25
N LYS A 408 -4.80 2.58 -0.70
CA LYS A 408 -4.18 3.25 -1.86
C LYS A 408 -3.30 4.43 -1.45
N SER A 409 -3.79 5.28 -0.53
CA SER A 409 -3.01 6.41 -0.01
C SER A 409 -1.76 5.93 0.72
N VAL A 410 -1.92 4.93 1.60
CA VAL A 410 -0.78 4.33 2.31
C VAL A 410 0.22 3.70 1.34
N ALA A 411 -0.26 3.03 0.29
CA ALA A 411 0.62 2.46 -0.73
C ALA A 411 1.42 3.54 -1.46
N SER A 412 0.79 4.65 -1.85
CA SER A 412 1.49 5.76 -2.49
C SER A 412 2.53 6.43 -1.57
N PHE A 413 2.22 6.55 -0.28
CA PHE A 413 3.15 7.08 0.73
C PHE A 413 4.38 6.17 0.87
N MET A 414 4.17 4.86 0.98
CA MET A 414 5.25 3.88 1.11
C MET A 414 6.06 3.74 -0.17
N GLU A 415 5.44 3.84 -1.33
CA GLU A 415 6.13 3.88 -2.62
C GLU A 415 7.04 5.11 -2.70
N GLY A 416 6.54 6.30 -2.35
CA GLY A 416 7.33 7.52 -2.25
C GLY A 416 8.51 7.39 -1.28
N MET A 417 8.30 6.77 -0.13
CA MET A 417 9.36 6.51 0.86
C MET A 417 10.39 5.49 0.35
N SER A 418 9.95 4.48 -0.42
CA SER A 418 10.82 3.45 -1.00
C SER A 418 11.74 3.98 -2.10
N GLY A 419 11.34 5.07 -2.78
CA GLY A 419 12.15 5.76 -3.79
C GLY A 419 13.28 6.62 -3.23
N SER A 420 13.40 6.77 -1.91
CA SER A 420 14.49 7.50 -1.26
C SER A 420 15.83 6.76 -1.38
N VAL A 421 16.96 7.47 -1.24
CA VAL A 421 18.34 6.96 -1.39
C VAL A 421 18.63 5.75 -0.48
N LEU A 422 17.92 5.65 0.66
CA LEU A 422 18.03 4.55 1.62
C LEU A 422 16.78 3.64 1.66
N GLY A 423 15.78 3.89 0.81
CA GLY A 423 14.54 3.12 0.71
C GLY A 423 13.81 2.88 2.04
N LEU A 424 13.21 1.69 2.18
CA LEU A 424 12.51 1.23 3.39
C LEU A 424 13.43 1.17 4.63
N GLU A 425 14.75 1.08 4.44
CA GLU A 425 15.71 1.03 5.54
C GLU A 425 15.79 2.39 6.27
N SER A 426 15.56 3.50 5.55
CA SER A 426 15.43 4.83 6.14
C SER A 426 14.22 4.93 7.08
N LEU A 427 13.08 4.38 6.64
CA LEU A 427 11.88 4.35 7.45
C LEU A 427 12.12 3.52 8.72
N ALA A 428 12.75 2.35 8.59
CA ALA A 428 13.09 1.52 9.73
C ALA A 428 14.02 2.24 10.74
N LEU A 429 15.00 3.02 10.25
CA LEU A 429 15.82 3.87 11.10
C LEU A 429 14.99 4.94 11.82
N MET A 430 14.11 5.64 11.10
CA MET A 430 13.25 6.66 11.68
C MET A 430 12.36 6.10 12.80
N LEU A 431 11.72 4.94 12.58
CA LEU A 431 10.85 4.29 13.56
C LEU A 431 11.61 3.81 14.80
N SER A 432 12.92 3.50 14.67
CA SER A 432 13.78 3.03 15.76
C SER A 432 14.35 4.14 16.67
N LEU A 433 14.35 5.39 16.21
CA LEU A 433 14.99 6.52 16.89
C LEU A 433 14.51 6.74 18.33
N PRO A 434 13.20 6.81 18.63
CA PRO A 434 12.77 7.12 20.00
C PRO A 434 13.20 6.03 20.99
N TYR A 435 13.12 4.77 20.61
CA TYR A 435 13.65 3.67 21.42
C TYR A 435 15.15 3.83 21.70
N ALA A 436 15.95 4.01 20.65
CA ALA A 436 17.40 4.05 20.81
C ALA A 436 17.88 5.27 21.60
N LEU A 437 17.27 6.44 21.38
CA LEU A 437 17.57 7.66 22.15
C LEU A 437 17.23 7.47 23.64
N LEU A 438 16.12 6.81 23.95
CA LEU A 438 15.77 6.49 25.34
C LEU A 438 16.77 5.54 26.00
N ILE A 439 17.27 4.52 25.29
CA ILE A 439 18.30 3.62 25.82
C ILE A 439 19.63 4.37 26.05
N TRP A 440 20.05 5.22 25.11
CA TRP A 440 21.23 6.07 25.29
C TRP A 440 21.09 7.02 26.47
N ALA A 441 19.91 7.61 26.68
CA ALA A 441 19.64 8.42 27.87
C ALA A 441 19.85 7.62 29.17
N MET A 442 19.24 6.45 29.28
CA MET A 442 19.40 5.57 30.45
C MET A 442 20.87 5.20 30.69
N ALA A 443 21.63 4.91 29.63
CA ALA A 443 23.05 4.58 29.72
C ALA A 443 23.91 5.76 30.19
N PHE A 444 23.67 6.97 29.64
CA PHE A 444 24.36 8.17 30.08
C PHE A 444 24.03 8.52 31.53
N PHE A 445 22.76 8.46 31.93
CA PHE A 445 22.39 8.69 33.33
C PHE A 445 23.07 7.69 34.28
N ALA A 446 23.08 6.39 33.94
CA ALA A 446 23.78 5.38 34.73
C ALA A 446 25.28 5.68 34.85
N ALA A 447 25.92 6.17 33.78
CA ALA A 447 27.31 6.60 33.80
C ALA A 447 27.53 7.86 34.66
N ALA A 448 26.65 8.86 34.57
CA ALA A 448 26.71 10.07 35.39
C ALA A 448 26.57 9.73 36.89
N LEU A 449 25.60 8.88 37.23
CA LEU A 449 25.40 8.37 38.58
C LEU A 449 26.63 7.59 39.08
N SER A 450 27.23 6.76 38.22
CA SER A 450 28.45 6.02 38.55
C SER A 450 29.62 6.95 38.85
N ILE A 451 29.84 7.99 38.04
CA ILE A 451 30.89 8.99 38.27
C ILE A 451 30.72 9.61 39.65
N VAL A 452 29.50 10.03 39.99
CA VAL A 452 29.23 10.66 41.30
C VAL A 452 29.51 9.68 42.44
N ILE A 453 28.99 8.46 42.34
CA ILE A 453 29.19 7.42 43.37
C ILE A 453 30.68 7.13 43.55
N PHE A 454 31.41 6.75 42.49
CA PHE A 454 32.80 6.31 42.64
C PHE A 454 33.78 7.44 42.98
N ASN A 455 33.44 8.69 42.68
CA ASN A 455 34.31 9.84 42.96
C ASN A 455 34.09 10.45 44.35
N THR A 456 32.93 10.20 45.00
CA THR A 456 32.63 10.71 46.36
C THR A 456 32.59 9.64 47.45
N SER A 457 32.73 8.36 47.09
CA SER A 457 32.57 7.24 48.03
C SER A 457 33.85 6.83 48.77
N GLY A 458 33.72 6.46 50.04
CA GLY A 458 34.74 5.71 50.77
C GLY A 458 34.84 4.24 50.33
N VAL A 459 35.89 3.53 50.77
CA VAL A 459 36.20 2.14 50.40
C VAL A 459 35.02 1.17 50.64
N VAL A 460 34.22 1.42 51.69
CA VAL A 460 33.06 0.60 52.05
C VAL A 460 31.94 0.72 51.01
N THR A 461 31.60 1.93 50.55
CA THR A 461 30.54 2.13 49.56
C THR A 461 30.93 1.54 48.20
N ILE A 462 32.19 1.69 47.79
CA ILE A 462 32.71 1.10 46.55
C ILE A 462 32.60 -0.44 46.58
N SER A 463 32.95 -1.06 47.70
CA SER A 463 32.94 -2.52 47.86
C SER A 463 31.53 -3.13 47.76
N ILE A 464 30.49 -2.39 48.17
CA ILE A 464 29.09 -2.84 48.10
C ILE A 464 28.47 -2.53 46.74
N VAL A 465 28.71 -1.34 46.20
CA VAL A 465 28.00 -0.83 45.02
C VAL A 465 28.59 -1.40 43.72
N SER A 466 29.89 -1.68 43.67
CA SER A 466 30.55 -2.26 42.49
C SER A 466 29.98 -3.63 42.05
N PRO A 467 29.82 -4.65 42.92
CA PRO A 467 29.27 -5.93 42.49
C PRO A 467 27.81 -5.83 42.03
N ILE A 468 27.02 -4.92 42.62
CA ILE A 468 25.63 -4.67 42.20
C ILE A 468 25.61 -4.05 40.79
N TRP A 469 26.46 -3.05 40.52
CA TRP A 469 26.57 -2.46 39.18
C TRP A 469 27.00 -3.48 38.12
N VAL A 470 27.98 -4.33 38.44
CA VAL A 470 28.42 -5.40 37.54
C VAL A 470 27.28 -6.38 37.26
N ALA A 471 26.52 -6.77 38.29
CA ALA A 471 25.36 -7.63 38.11
C ALA A 471 24.28 -6.97 37.23
N ILE A 472 23.96 -5.70 37.47
CA ILE A 472 23.00 -4.93 36.66
C ILE A 472 23.47 -4.85 35.20
N PHE A 473 24.75 -4.55 34.96
CA PHE A 473 25.30 -4.46 33.60
C PHE A 473 25.23 -5.80 32.85
N ILE A 474 25.58 -6.90 33.51
CA ILE A 474 25.48 -8.25 32.94
C ILE A 474 24.02 -8.58 32.63
N LEU A 475 23.10 -8.34 33.56
CA LEU A 475 21.69 -8.63 33.38
C LEU A 475 21.04 -7.75 32.31
N ALA A 476 21.44 -6.48 32.19
CA ALA A 476 20.91 -5.56 31.19
C ALA A 476 21.44 -5.84 29.77
N THR A 477 22.70 -6.28 29.64
CA THR A 477 23.30 -6.61 28.34
C THR A 477 22.95 -8.01 27.85
N TRP A 478 22.57 -8.93 28.76
CA TRP A 478 22.23 -10.30 28.44
C TRP A 478 21.13 -10.46 27.37
N PRO A 479 19.96 -9.79 27.44
CA PRO A 479 18.92 -9.92 26.42
C PRO A 479 19.38 -9.45 25.03
N VAL A 480 20.23 -8.42 24.98
CA VAL A 480 20.77 -7.85 23.73
C VAL A 480 21.81 -8.77 23.10
N LEU A 481 22.59 -9.48 23.93
CA LEU A 481 23.53 -10.50 23.46
C LEU A 481 22.81 -11.76 22.98
N ALA A 482 21.78 -12.19 23.72
CA ALA A 482 20.97 -13.35 23.39
C ALA A 482 20.18 -13.16 22.08
N SER A 483 19.66 -11.96 21.82
CA SER A 483 18.90 -11.67 20.59
C SER A 483 19.77 -11.56 19.33
N ASN A 484 21.08 -11.36 19.47
CA ASN A 484 22.04 -11.24 18.36
C ASN A 484 22.85 -12.53 18.10
N ASP A 485 22.42 -13.67 18.65
CA ASP A 485 23.10 -14.98 18.54
C ASP A 485 24.57 -14.98 19.02
N VAL A 486 24.98 -13.99 19.81
CA VAL A 486 26.31 -13.95 20.43
C VAL A 486 26.25 -14.73 21.73
N HIS A 487 26.33 -16.06 21.63
CA HIS A 487 26.42 -16.88 22.82
C HIS A 487 27.73 -16.59 23.58
N ILE A 488 27.61 -16.28 24.87
CA ILE A 488 28.73 -16.05 25.80
C ILE A 488 29.70 -17.27 25.84
N SER A 489 29.24 -18.45 25.44
CA SER A 489 30.08 -19.65 25.25
C SER A 489 31.18 -19.49 24.19
N HIS A 490 31.04 -18.58 23.23
CA HIS A 490 32.09 -18.27 22.24
C HIS A 490 33.11 -17.24 22.74
N LEU A 491 32.78 -16.42 23.75
CA LEU A 491 33.68 -15.44 24.35
C LEU A 491 34.58 -16.05 25.43
N LEU A 492 34.08 -17.06 26.16
CA LEU A 492 34.81 -17.74 27.23
C LEU A 492 36.18 -18.32 26.78
N PRO A 493 36.31 -18.98 25.60
CA PRO A 493 37.58 -19.51 25.10
C PRO A 493 38.58 -18.40 24.74
N TRP A 494 38.11 -17.26 24.23
CA TRP A 494 38.94 -16.12 23.83
C TRP A 494 39.55 -15.42 25.07
N ILE A 495 38.74 -15.22 26.11
CA ILE A 495 39.21 -14.65 27.40
C ILE A 495 40.20 -15.62 28.07
N LYS A 496 39.93 -16.93 28.04
CA LYS A 496 40.81 -17.96 28.62
C LYS A 496 42.17 -18.03 27.92
N ASN A 497 42.24 -17.70 26.62
CA ASN A 497 43.49 -17.62 25.88
C ASN A 497 44.29 -16.33 26.17
N GLN A 498 43.62 -15.20 26.42
CA GLN A 498 44.25 -13.94 26.83
C GLN A 498 44.84 -14.00 28.26
N ILE A 499 44.19 -14.72 29.18
CA ILE A 499 44.70 -14.90 30.55
C ILE A 499 45.94 -15.83 30.57
N LYS A 500 46.06 -16.76 29.61
CA LYS A 500 47.23 -17.64 29.49
C LYS A 500 48.47 -16.97 28.90
N SER A 501 48.35 -15.81 28.25
CA SER A 501 49.47 -15.15 27.55
C SER A 501 50.28 -14.16 28.39
N HIS A 502 50.01 -14.03 29.70
CA HIS A 502 50.86 -13.24 30.62
C HIS A 502 51.60 -14.17 31.61
N PRO A 503 52.88 -14.50 31.38
CA PRO A 503 53.72 -15.13 32.39
C PRO A 503 54.27 -14.09 33.37
N GLU A 504 54.31 -14.43 34.66
CA GLU A 504 54.99 -13.68 35.73
C GLU A 504 56.49 -13.48 35.45
N PRO A 505 57.11 -12.39 35.95
CA PRO A 505 58.53 -12.14 35.75
C PRO A 505 59.41 -13.06 36.62
N SER A 506 60.29 -13.84 35.99
CA SER A 506 61.22 -14.76 36.66
C SER A 506 62.36 -14.04 37.39
N LEU A 507 62.49 -14.29 38.69
CA LEU A 507 63.66 -13.94 39.50
C LEU A 507 64.92 -14.67 39.01
N THR A 508 65.95 -13.91 38.64
CA THR A 508 67.30 -14.43 38.36
C THR A 508 68.07 -14.63 39.66
N THR A 509 68.41 -15.88 39.99
CA THR A 509 69.33 -16.21 41.09
C THR A 509 70.62 -16.81 40.52
N THR A 510 71.72 -16.12 40.79
CA THR A 510 73.12 -16.46 40.50
C THR A 510 73.55 -17.74 41.21
N ARG A 511 74.21 -18.69 40.53
CA ARG A 511 75.06 -19.68 41.23
C ARG A 511 76.23 -20.19 40.37
N SER A 512 77.36 -20.28 41.07
CA SER A 512 78.76 -20.48 40.67
C SER A 512 79.08 -21.79 39.95
N ARG A 513 80.04 -21.71 39.01
CA ARG A 513 80.83 -22.84 38.47
C ARG A 513 82.02 -23.15 39.37
N VAL A 514 82.11 -24.39 39.84
CA VAL A 514 83.37 -25.07 40.18
C VAL A 514 83.23 -26.53 39.75
N ALA A 515 84.13 -26.99 38.87
CA ALA A 515 84.67 -28.34 38.84
C ALA A 515 85.89 -28.39 37.91
N SER A 516 86.98 -28.93 38.45
CA SER A 516 88.33 -29.09 37.92
C SER A 516 88.53 -30.39 37.13
N HIS A 517 89.58 -30.39 36.31
CA HIS A 517 90.44 -31.46 35.72
C HIS A 517 90.54 -31.21 34.20
N VAL A 518 91.69 -30.88 33.60
CA VAL A 518 93.10 -31.27 33.81
C VAL A 518 94.01 -30.04 33.78
#